data_AF-A0A0F9NP95-F1
#
_entry.id   AF-A0A0F9NP95-F1
#
_cell.length_a   1.000
_cell.length_b   1.000
_cell.length_c   1.000
_cell.angle_alpha   90.00
_cell.angle_beta   90.00
_cell.angle_gamma   90.00
#
_symmetry.space_group_name_H-M   'P 1'
#
loop_
_entity.id
_entity.type
_entity.pdbx_description
1 polymer ?
#
loop_
_entity_poly.entity_id
_entity_poly.type
_entity_poly.pdbx_seq_one_letter_code
_entity_poly.pdbx_strand_id
1 'polypeptide(L)'
;PTFLMANVEVVATYELYNINRSKLENLIHRIFEPARLEIEIMDRFGRPVVPREWFLVPLFVINDAVEKIRDGTITGYHYDPRAAGLKRISGEMPQ
;
A
#
# COMPACT_ATOMS: atom_id res chain seq x y z
N PRO A 1 -9.11 7.23 -16.46
CA PRO A 1 -9.12 5.76 -16.30
C PRO A 1 -8.56 5.39 -14.93
N THR A 2 -9.38 4.76 -14.10
CA THR A 2 -9.02 4.18 -12.80
C THR A 2 -8.43 2.77 -12.98
N PHE A 3 -8.03 2.13 -11.87
CA PHE A 3 -7.46 0.78 -11.79
C PHE A 3 -7.99 -0.17 -12.88
N LEU A 4 -7.07 -0.80 -13.63
CA LEU A 4 -7.34 -1.74 -14.73
C LEU A 4 -8.25 -1.22 -15.87
N MET A 5 -8.43 0.10 -16.01
CA MET A 5 -9.37 0.70 -16.97
C MET A 5 -10.82 0.20 -16.79
N ALA A 6 -11.15 -0.28 -15.59
CA ALA A 6 -12.45 -0.81 -15.24
C ALA A 6 -13.17 0.13 -14.25
N ASN A 7 -14.48 -0.11 -14.08
CA ASN A 7 -15.24 0.51 -13.01
C ASN A 7 -14.66 0.09 -11.65
N VAL A 8 -14.61 1.02 -10.71
CA VAL A 8 -14.13 0.79 -9.35
C VAL A 8 -15.29 0.92 -8.36
N GLU A 9 -15.28 0.08 -7.34
CA GLU A 9 -16.18 0.14 -6.19
C GLU A 9 -15.39 0.58 -4.96
N VAL A 10 -15.92 1.53 -4.19
CA VAL A 10 -15.32 1.95 -2.94
C VAL A 10 -15.72 0.95 -1.86
N VAL A 11 -14.80 0.08 -1.45
CA VAL A 11 -15.04 -0.96 -0.44
C VAL A 11 -14.77 -0.51 0.99
N ALA A 12 -14.02 0.59 1.18
CA ALA A 12 -13.72 1.18 2.48
C ALA A 12 -13.33 2.66 2.35
N THR A 13 -13.68 3.45 3.36
CA THR A 13 -13.29 4.86 3.50
C THR A 13 -12.70 5.06 4.90
N TYR A 14 -11.54 5.72 4.96
CA TYR A 14 -10.84 6.00 6.22
C TYR A 14 -10.70 7.50 6.42
N GLU A 15 -11.21 8.01 7.53
CA GLU A 15 -11.07 9.42 7.90
C GLU A 15 -9.86 9.61 8.81
N LEU A 16 -8.94 10.46 8.37
CA LEU A 16 -7.68 10.76 9.07
C LEU A 16 -7.60 12.27 9.34
N TYR A 17 -7.41 12.64 10.60
CA TYR A 17 -7.29 14.03 11.03
C TYR A 17 -5.84 14.39 11.34
N ASN A 18 -5.47 15.65 11.09
CA ASN A 18 -4.14 16.19 11.41
C ASN A 18 -2.95 15.42 10.78
N ILE A 19 -3.16 14.82 9.61
CA ILE A 19 -2.13 14.08 8.86
C ILE A 19 -1.65 14.89 7.65
N ASN A 20 -0.34 14.90 7.44
CA ASN A 20 0.25 15.44 6.23
C ASN A 20 0.04 14.45 5.07
N ARG A 21 -0.72 14.88 4.04
CA ARG A 21 -1.11 14.05 2.89
C ARG A 21 0.08 13.44 2.16
N SER A 22 1.11 14.25 1.84
CA SER A 22 2.30 13.76 1.13
C SER A 22 3.13 12.78 1.96
N LYS A 23 3.20 12.96 3.29
CA LYS A 23 3.86 11.98 4.17
C LYS A 23 3.09 10.66 4.22
N LEU A 24 1.76 10.73 4.29
CA LEU A 24 0.90 9.54 4.29
C LEU A 24 1.05 8.75 3.00
N GLU A 25 0.98 9.44 1.86
CA GLU A 25 1.18 8.84 0.54
C GLU A 25 2.50 8.09 0.49
N ASN A 26 3.63 8.79 0.72
CA ASN A 26 4.97 8.19 0.74
C ASN A 26 5.08 6.99 1.68
N LEU A 27 4.40 7.03 2.83
CA LEU A 27 4.38 5.95 3.80
C LEU A 27 3.62 4.72 3.27
N ILE A 28 2.46 4.91 2.66
CA ILE A 28 1.67 3.83 2.04
C ILE A 28 2.48 3.17 0.92
N HIS A 29 3.09 3.96 0.02
CA HIS A 29 3.97 3.40 -1.03
C HIS A 29 5.10 2.58 -0.43
N ARG A 30 5.77 3.08 0.60
CA ARG A 30 6.90 2.39 1.21
C ARG A 30 6.49 1.08 1.88
N ILE A 31 5.36 1.06 2.59
CA ILE A 31 4.89 -0.13 3.31
C ILE A 31 4.49 -1.22 2.32
N PHE A 32 3.74 -0.85 1.28
CA PHE A 32 3.18 -1.82 0.33
C PHE A 32 4.03 -2.02 -0.93
N GLU A 33 5.22 -1.44 -1.01
CA GLU A 33 6.18 -1.68 -2.11
C GLU A 33 6.36 -3.17 -2.44
N PRO A 34 6.49 -4.10 -1.45
CA PRO A 34 6.62 -5.52 -1.74
C PRO A 34 5.38 -6.16 -2.38
N ALA A 35 4.23 -5.49 -2.29
CA ALA A 35 2.96 -5.89 -2.86
C ALA A 35 2.69 -5.28 -4.24
N ARG A 36 3.62 -4.49 -4.78
CA ARG A 36 3.43 -3.79 -6.05
C ARG A 36 3.21 -4.80 -7.17
N LEU A 37 2.15 -4.58 -7.93
CA LEU A 37 1.74 -5.44 -9.02
C LEU A 37 2.62 -5.17 -10.24
N GLU A 38 3.42 -6.16 -10.63
CA GLU A 38 4.29 -6.08 -11.80
C GLU A 38 3.59 -6.70 -13.02
N ILE A 39 2.73 -5.90 -13.65
CA ILE A 39 2.03 -6.27 -14.89
C ILE A 39 2.18 -5.20 -15.95
N GLU A 40 2.19 -5.62 -17.21
CA GLU A 40 2.10 -4.72 -18.36
C GLU A 40 0.66 -4.71 -18.86
N ILE A 41 0.11 -3.51 -19.07
CA ILE A 41 -1.22 -3.31 -19.64
C ILE A 41 -1.14 -2.32 -20.80
N MET A 42 -2.14 -2.36 -21.68
CA MET A 42 -2.28 -1.37 -22.74
C MET A 42 -3.05 -0.15 -22.21
N ASP A 43 -2.52 1.04 -22.45
CA ASP A 43 -3.26 2.28 -22.19
C ASP A 43 -4.37 2.52 -23.24
N ARG A 44 -5.12 3.61 -23.05
CA ARG A 44 -6.19 4.04 -23.98
C ARG A 44 -5.70 4.41 -25.39
N PHE A 45 -4.40 4.46 -25.63
CA PHE A 45 -3.76 4.75 -26.90
C PHE A 45 -3.01 3.52 -27.46
N GLY A 46 -3.16 2.35 -26.84
CA GLY A 46 -2.49 1.12 -27.25
C GLY A 46 -1.00 1.08 -26.95
N ARG A 47 -0.52 1.86 -25.97
CA ARG A 47 0.88 1.83 -25.52
C ARG A 47 1.00 0.94 -24.28
N PRO A 48 2.01 0.04 -24.22
CA PRO A 48 2.28 -0.72 -23.01
C PRO A 48 2.73 0.21 -21.88
N VAL A 49 2.15 0.00 -20.70
CA VAL A 49 2.45 0.75 -19.46
C VAL A 49 2.49 -0.23 -18.30
N VAL A 50 3.47 -0.01 -17.41
CA VAL A 50 3.58 -0.69 -16.12
C VAL A 50 3.14 0.29 -15.02
N PRO A 51 1.98 0.07 -14.38
CA PRO A 51 1.49 0.96 -13.32
C PRO A 51 2.34 0.78 -12.05
N ARG A 52 2.81 1.90 -11.50
CA ARG A 52 3.63 1.89 -10.26
C ARG A 52 2.80 1.99 -8.98
N GLU A 53 1.52 2.30 -9.14
CA GLU A 53 0.58 2.64 -8.07
C GLU A 53 -0.38 1.51 -7.69
N TRP A 54 -0.16 0.31 -8.23
CA TRP A 54 -1.05 -0.81 -8.07
C TRP A 54 -0.43 -1.82 -7.13
N PHE A 55 -1.16 -2.15 -6.07
CA PHE A 55 -0.70 -3.02 -5.00
C PHE A 55 -1.74 -4.12 -4.75
N LEU A 56 -1.28 -5.35 -4.54
CA LEU A 56 -2.13 -6.48 -4.20
C LEU A 56 -2.09 -6.74 -2.69
N VAL A 57 -3.03 -6.16 -1.96
CA VAL A 57 -3.06 -6.19 -0.50
C VAL A 57 -4.46 -6.55 -0.01
N PRO A 58 -4.61 -7.52 0.92
CA PRO A 58 -5.91 -7.82 1.52
C PRO A 58 -6.45 -6.65 2.35
N LEU A 59 -7.77 -6.45 2.32
CA LEU A 59 -8.44 -5.35 3.03
C LEU A 59 -8.12 -5.32 4.54
N PHE A 60 -8.03 -6.48 5.19
CA PHE A 60 -7.71 -6.53 6.62
C PHE A 60 -6.30 -6.02 6.94
N VAL A 61 -5.34 -6.16 6.01
CA VAL A 61 -3.99 -5.61 6.16
C VAL A 61 -4.02 -4.09 5.99
N ILE A 62 -4.83 -3.59 5.05
CA ILE A 62 -5.04 -2.15 4.88
C ILE A 62 -5.63 -1.56 6.18
N ASN A 63 -6.62 -2.21 6.78
CA ASN A 63 -7.18 -1.82 8.07
C ASN A 63 -6.10 -1.78 9.18
N ASP A 64 -5.29 -2.83 9.32
CA ASP A 64 -4.21 -2.86 10.32
C ASP A 64 -3.16 -1.76 10.07
N ALA A 65 -2.79 -1.51 8.80
CA ALA A 65 -1.88 -0.44 8.44
C ALA A 65 -2.44 0.94 8.82
N VAL A 66 -3.73 1.19 8.56
CA VAL A 66 -4.40 2.45 8.92
C VAL A 66 -4.38 2.66 10.43
N GLU A 67 -4.68 1.64 11.24
CA GLU A 67 -4.63 1.77 12.70
C GLU A 67 -3.20 2.08 13.20
N LYS A 68 -2.19 1.43 12.64
CA LYS A 68 -0.78 1.72 12.97
C LYS A 68 -0.29 3.09 12.46
N ILE A 69 -0.92 3.62 11.42
CA ILE A 69 -0.67 4.99 10.95
C ILE A 69 -1.27 5.98 11.96
N ARG A 70 -2.47 5.70 12.47
CA ARG A 70 -3.16 6.56 13.45
C ARG A 70 -2.44 6.60 14.79
N ASP A 71 -1.90 5.47 15.25
CA ASP A 71 -1.12 5.40 16.50
C ASP A 71 0.37 5.77 16.34
N GLY A 72 0.84 5.94 15.10
CA GLY A 72 2.21 6.32 14.76
C GLY A 72 3.25 5.19 14.83
N THR A 73 2.85 3.94 15.03
CA THR A 73 3.76 2.79 15.19
C THR A 73 4.16 2.12 13.87
N ILE A 74 3.47 2.44 12.77
CA ILE A 74 3.64 1.80 11.46
C ILE A 74 5.08 1.81 10.91
N THR A 75 5.91 2.78 11.30
CA THR A 75 7.32 2.85 10.90
C THR A 75 8.15 1.67 11.40
N GLY A 76 7.70 0.98 12.45
CA GLY A 76 8.31 -0.25 12.96
C GLY A 76 7.83 -1.52 12.28
N TYR A 77 7.07 -1.43 11.18
CA TYR A 77 6.49 -2.57 10.47
C TYR A 77 6.83 -2.53 8.98
N HIS A 78 6.89 -3.71 8.36
CA HIS A 78 6.92 -3.90 6.92
C HIS A 78 5.80 -4.86 6.52
N TYR A 79 5.29 -4.72 5.29
CA TYR A 79 4.36 -5.70 4.75
C TYR A 79 5.12 -6.93 4.26
N ASP A 80 4.65 -8.12 4.63
CA ASP A 80 5.11 -9.39 4.09
C ASP A 80 4.00 -10.00 3.21
N PRO A 81 4.16 -9.97 1.86
CA PRO A 81 3.19 -10.54 0.94
C PRO A 81 2.98 -12.05 1.14
N ARG A 82 3.99 -12.79 1.62
CA ARG A 82 3.90 -14.24 1.83
C ARG A 82 3.07 -14.59 3.04
N ALA A 83 3.16 -13.77 4.09
CA ALA A 83 2.35 -13.91 5.29
C ALA A 83 1.00 -13.16 5.21
N ALA A 84 0.78 -12.39 4.13
CA ALA A 84 -0.36 -11.51 3.96
C ALA A 84 -0.62 -10.63 5.19
N GLY A 85 0.43 -9.98 5.73
CA GLY A 85 0.32 -9.23 6.97
C GLY A 85 1.51 -8.33 7.28
N LEU A 86 1.33 -7.42 8.24
CA LEU A 86 2.38 -6.55 8.73
C LEU A 86 3.27 -7.30 9.73
N LYS A 87 4.57 -7.29 9.48
CA LYS A 87 5.59 -7.87 10.36
C LYS A 87 6.42 -6.76 10.97
N ARG A 88 6.70 -6.88 12.27
CA ARG A 88 7.59 -5.93 12.94
C ARG A 88 8.97 -6.03 12.31
N ILE A 89 9.58 -4.89 12.04
CA ILE A 89 10.99 -4.82 11.66
C ILE A 89 11.76 -5.17 12.93
N SER A 90 12.10 -6.45 13.10
CA SER A 90 13.00 -6.88 14.16
C SER A 90 14.36 -6.26 13.87
N GLY A 91 14.77 -5.31 14.68
CA GLY A 91 16.16 -4.92 14.74
C GLY A 91 16.95 -6.10 15.29
N GLU A 92 17.60 -6.87 14.43
CA GLU A 92 18.86 -7.46 14.83
C GLU A 92 19.81 -6.29 15.07
N MET A 93 20.06 -5.98 16.35
CA MET A 93 21.30 -5.31 16.70
C MET A 93 22.42 -6.29 16.31
N PRO A 94 23.34 -5.93 15.40
CA PRO A 94 24.54 -6.72 15.26
C PRO A 94 25.29 -6.64 16.60
N GLN A 95 25.67 -7.81 17.14
CA GLN A 95 26.57 -7.90 18.28
C GLN A 95 27.93 -7.28 17.96
#